data_AF-A0A380H8R4-F1
#
_entry.id   AF-A0A380H8R4-F1
#
_cell.length_a   1.000
_cell.length_b   1.000
_cell.length_c   1.000
_cell.angle_alpha   90.00
_cell.angle_beta   90.00
_cell.angle_gamma   90.00
#
_symmetry.space_group_name_H-M   'P 1'
#
loop_
_entity.id
_entity.type
_entity.pdbx_description
1 polymer ?
#
loop_
_entity_poly.entity_id
_entity_poly.type
_entity_poly.pdbx_seq_one_letter_code
_entity_poly.pdbx_strand_id
1 'polypeptide(L)'
;MAVKRKDVNAIVEAIGGKQNLDKATHCVTRLRLVLKNDSEVDKTVLDENLLVKGQFKADHQYQIVIGPGTVDEVYKQFIEETGVEASSKNEKKKQLHKRVIHYNV
;
A
#
# COMPACT_ATOMS: atom_id res chain seq x y z
N MET A 1 -11.72 0.72 13.78
CA MET A 1 -11.91 1.25 12.41
C MET A 1 -11.61 0.11 11.47
N ALA A 2 -12.52 -0.27 10.58
CA ALA A 2 -12.26 -1.38 9.66
C ALA A 2 -11.43 -0.89 8.47
N VAL A 3 -10.32 -1.59 8.15
CA VAL A 3 -9.50 -1.30 6.97
C VAL A 3 -10.24 -1.77 5.72
N LYS A 4 -10.63 -0.84 4.85
CA LYS A 4 -11.27 -1.17 3.58
C LYS A 4 -10.24 -1.27 2.47
N ARG A 5 -10.35 -2.29 1.63
CA ARG A 5 -9.48 -2.47 0.44
C ARG A 5 -9.43 -1.24 -0.47
N LYS A 6 -10.54 -0.50 -0.62
CA LYS A 6 -10.56 0.72 -1.44
C LYS A 6 -9.54 1.75 -0.94
N ASP A 7 -9.42 1.89 0.38
CA ASP A 7 -8.57 2.90 1.00
C ASP A 7 -7.10 2.49 0.83
N VAL A 8 -6.81 1.19 0.88
CA VAL A 8 -5.47 0.66 0.57
C VAL A 8 -5.14 0.82 -0.91
N ASN A 9 -6.09 0.58 -1.82
CA ASN A 9 -5.87 0.80 -3.25
C ASN A 9 -5.63 2.26 -3.59
N ALA A 10 -6.36 3.18 -2.96
CA ALA A 10 -6.08 4.60 -3.10
C ALA A 10 -4.65 4.95 -2.68
N ILE A 11 -4.09 4.32 -1.64
CA ILE A 11 -2.66 4.49 -1.27
C ILE A 11 -1.74 3.96 -2.39
N VAL A 12 -2.03 2.78 -2.94
CA VAL A 12 -1.23 2.19 -4.04
C VAL A 12 -1.26 3.07 -5.28
N GLU A 13 -2.42 3.59 -5.67
CA GLU A 13 -2.55 4.48 -6.82
C GLU A 13 -1.87 5.82 -6.55
N ALA A 14 -2.03 6.37 -5.35
CA ALA A 14 -1.42 7.64 -4.97
C ALA A 14 0.10 7.59 -4.97
N ILE A 15 0.75 6.45 -4.72
CA ILE A 15 2.21 6.34 -4.84
C ILE A 15 2.68 6.15 -6.28
N GLY A 16 1.83 6.32 -7.30
CA GLY A 16 2.16 6.06 -8.70
C GLY A 16 2.06 4.58 -9.09
N GLY A 17 1.29 3.79 -8.32
CA GLY A 17 1.02 2.38 -8.59
C GLY A 17 2.15 1.42 -8.21
N LYS A 18 1.88 0.12 -8.37
CA LYS A 18 2.84 -0.95 -8.04
C LYS A 18 4.15 -0.88 -8.84
N GLN A 19 4.15 -0.29 -10.04
CA GLN A 19 5.37 -0.13 -10.82
C GLN A 19 6.38 0.83 -10.16
N ASN A 20 5.89 1.81 -9.41
CA ASN A 20 6.70 2.81 -8.71
C ASN A 20 7.15 2.33 -7.32
N LEU A 21 6.59 1.21 -6.83
CA LEU A 21 7.00 0.58 -5.59
C LEU A 21 8.20 -0.35 -5.83
N ASP A 22 9.26 -0.18 -5.06
CA ASP A 22 10.41 -1.08 -5.03
C ASP A 22 10.29 -2.07 -3.86
N LYS A 23 10.09 -1.55 -2.64
CA LYS A 23 9.94 -2.36 -1.42
C LYS A 23 8.93 -1.73 -0.46
N ALA A 24 8.25 -2.58 0.30
CA ALA A 24 7.33 -2.15 1.34
C ALA A 24 7.62 -2.86 2.67
N THR A 25 7.67 -2.08 3.74
CA THR A 25 7.88 -2.54 5.11
C THR A 25 6.97 -1.75 6.06
N HIS A 26 6.75 -2.23 7.28
CA HIS A 26 6.01 -1.49 8.29
C HIS A 26 6.66 -1.55 9.67
N CYS A 27 6.30 -0.60 10.51
CA CYS A 27 6.58 -0.58 11.94
C CYS A 27 5.26 -0.65 12.71
N VAL A 28 5.30 -0.36 14.01
CA VAL A 28 4.11 -0.37 14.88
C VAL A 28 3.04 0.65 14.45
N THR A 29 3.44 1.76 13.84
CA THR A 29 2.51 2.88 13.52
C THR A 29 2.64 3.43 12.10
N ARG A 30 3.65 3.00 11.33
CA ARG A 30 4.00 3.59 10.03
C ARG A 30 4.22 2.53 8.98
N LEU A 31 3.72 2.79 7.78
CA LEU A 31 4.05 2.08 6.56
C LEU A 31 5.24 2.80 5.90
N ARG A 32 6.28 2.05 5.54
CA ARG A 32 7.52 2.55 4.94
C ARG A 32 7.67 1.95 3.55
N LEU A 33 7.73 2.82 2.56
CA LEU A 33 7.77 2.46 1.15
C LEU A 33 9.07 2.97 0.55
N VAL A 34 9.77 2.11 -0.16
CA VAL A 34 10.86 2.50 -1.04
C VAL A 34 10.25 2.65 -2.42
N LEU A 35 10.24 3.89 -2.92
CA LEU A 35 9.70 4.23 -4.23
C LEU A 35 10.83 4.44 -5.23
N LYS A 36 10.57 4.17 -6.50
CA LYS A 36 11.53 4.44 -7.58
C LYS A 36 11.56 5.92 -7.94
N ASN A 37 10.39 6.58 -7.87
CA ASN A 37 10.21 7.97 -8.23
C ASN A 37 9.21 8.66 -7.28
N ASP A 38 9.70 9.51 -6.38
CA ASP A 38 8.85 10.23 -5.44
C ASP A 38 7.99 11.32 -6.09
N SER A 39 8.31 11.74 -7.32
CA SER A 39 7.53 12.78 -8.01
C SER A 39 6.18 12.28 -8.51
N GLU A 40 5.98 10.96 -8.62
CA GLU A 40 4.71 10.35 -8.98
C GLU A 40 3.76 10.20 -7.79
N VAL A 41 4.17 10.64 -6.61
CA VAL A 41 3.34 10.53 -5.41
C VAL A 41 2.31 11.66 -5.34
N ASP A 42 1.05 11.29 -5.40
CA ASP A 42 -0.09 12.17 -5.17
C ASP A 42 -0.36 12.32 -3.67
N LYS A 43 0.18 13.40 -3.12
CA LYS A 43 0.02 13.77 -1.71
C LYS A 43 -1.43 14.11 -1.35
N THR A 44 -2.21 14.60 -2.30
CA THR A 44 -3.60 15.01 -2.08
C THR A 44 -4.46 13.79 -1.82
N VAL A 45 -4.36 12.76 -2.67
CA VAL A 45 -5.09 11.50 -2.50
C VAL A 45 -4.71 10.80 -1.20
N LEU A 46 -3.45 10.89 -0.78
CA LEU A 46 -3.01 10.36 0.51
C LEU A 46 -3.61 11.14 1.69
N ASP A 47 -3.71 12.46 1.61
CA ASP A 47 -4.26 13.30 2.70
C ASP A 47 -5.79 13.12 2.85
N GLU A 48 -6.50 12.92 1.74
CA GLU A 48 -7.94 12.63 1.74
C GLU A 48 -8.28 11.21 2.24
N ASN A 49 -7.28 10.34 2.37
CA ASN A 49 -7.46 8.97 2.78
C ASN A 49 -7.65 8.85 4.30
N LEU A 50 -8.80 8.31 4.73
CA LEU A 50 -9.15 8.14 6.14
C LEU A 50 -8.17 7.29 6.98
N LEU A 51 -7.37 6.44 6.33
CA LEU A 51 -6.36 5.62 7.00
C LEU A 51 -5.06 6.41 7.24
N VAL A 52 -4.82 7.46 6.47
CA VAL A 52 -3.58 8.25 6.51
C VAL A 52 -3.77 9.39 7.51
N LYS A 53 -2.92 9.41 8.52
CA LYS A 53 -2.83 10.49 9.51
C LYS A 53 -1.72 11.50 9.18
N GLY A 54 -0.94 11.20 8.15
CA GLY A 54 0.14 12.03 7.65
C GLY A 54 1.08 11.25 6.76
N GLN A 55 1.79 11.94 5.88
CA GLN A 55 2.82 11.37 5.02
C GLN A 55 4.04 12.27 4.98
N PHE A 56 5.22 11.67 4.86
CA PHE A 56 6.47 12.39 4.69
C PHE A 56 7.55 11.49 4.10
N LYS A 57 8.55 12.10 3.46
CA LYS A 57 9.74 11.41 2.95
C LYS A 57 10.91 11.57 3.92
N ALA A 58 11.61 10.49 4.24
CA ALA A 58 12.82 10.48 5.06
C ALA A 58 13.76 9.34 4.64
N ASP A 59 15.06 9.60 4.55
CA ASP A 59 16.10 8.59 4.24
C ASP A 59 15.78 7.72 3.00
N HIS A 60 15.37 8.37 1.90
CA HIS A 60 14.96 7.69 0.65
C HIS A 60 13.74 6.77 0.78
N GLN A 61 13.01 6.84 1.89
CA GLN A 61 11.77 6.12 2.12
C GLN A 61 10.60 7.10 2.22
N TYR A 62 9.50 6.74 1.60
CA TYR A 62 8.23 7.39 1.79
C TYR A 62 7.50 6.75 2.97
N GLN A 63 7.19 7.54 3.99
CA GLN A 63 6.54 7.08 5.22
C GLN A 63 5.12 7.58 5.29
N ILE A 64 4.19 6.66 5.50
CA ILE A 64 2.77 6.94 5.70
C ILE A 64 2.43 6.57 7.14
N VAL A 65 1.96 7.56 7.89
CA VAL A 65 1.51 7.42 9.27
C VAL A 65 0.07 6.95 9.25
N ILE A 66 -0.19 5.76 9.80
CA ILE A 66 -1.54 5.18 9.86
C ILE A 66 -2.01 5.12 11.31
N GLY A 67 -1.13 4.65 12.19
CA GLY A 67 -1.39 4.50 13.61
C GLY A 67 -1.33 3.05 14.09
N PRO A 68 -1.22 2.86 15.41
CA PRO A 68 -1.11 1.54 16.01
C PRO A 68 -2.40 0.72 15.81
N GLY A 69 -2.26 -0.60 15.65
CA GLY A 69 -3.37 -1.53 15.48
C GLY A 69 -3.87 -1.67 14.04
N THR A 70 -3.84 -0.60 13.23
CA THR A 70 -4.36 -0.60 11.86
C THR A 70 -3.29 -0.88 10.80
N VAL A 71 -2.03 -0.50 11.07
CA VAL A 71 -0.94 -0.59 10.09
C VAL A 71 -0.65 -2.02 9.60
N ASP A 72 -0.85 -3.03 10.45
CA ASP A 72 -0.59 -4.43 10.09
C ASP A 72 -1.59 -4.95 9.05
N GLU A 73 -2.88 -4.61 9.23
CA GLU A 73 -3.93 -4.92 8.26
C GLU A 73 -3.73 -4.17 6.94
N VAL A 74 -3.35 -2.89 7.00
CA VAL A 74 -3.04 -2.10 5.80
C VAL A 74 -1.86 -2.69 5.05
N TYR A 75 -0.78 -3.06 5.76
CA TYR A 75 0.39 -3.67 5.14
C TYR A 75 0.05 -4.98 4.43
N LYS A 76 -0.72 -5.87 5.08
CA LYS A 76 -1.15 -7.14 4.48
C LYS A 76 -1.91 -6.91 3.17
N GLN A 77 -2.95 -6.07 3.20
CA GLN A 77 -3.72 -5.76 2.00
C GLN A 77 -2.87 -5.07 0.93
N PHE A 78 -1.96 -4.18 1.33
CA PHE A 78 -1.09 -3.45 0.42
C PHE A 78 -0.14 -4.39 -0.32
N ILE A 79 0.43 -5.37 0.38
CA ILE A 79 1.26 -6.41 -0.23
C ILE A 79 0.44 -7.29 -1.19
N GLU A 80 -0.79 -7.66 -0.82
CA GLU A 80 -1.67 -8.44 -1.70
C GLU A 80 -1.99 -7.71 -3.01
N GLU A 81 -2.20 -6.39 -2.96
CA GLU A 81 -2.55 -5.57 -4.13
C GLU A 81 -1.32 -5.23 -5.00
N THR A 82 -0.16 -5.00 -4.37
CA THR A 82 1.08 -4.64 -5.09
C THR A 82 1.86 -5.84 -5.58
N GLY A 83 1.75 -6.99 -4.91
CA GLY A 83 2.51 -8.20 -5.21
C GLY A 83 4.00 -8.11 -4.89
N VAL A 84 4.44 -7.07 -4.17
CA VAL A 84 5.82 -6.93 -3.69
C VAL A 84 6.08 -7.95 -2.60
N GLU A 85 7.19 -8.68 -2.67
CA GLU A 85 7.55 -9.68 -1.67
C GLU A 85 7.69 -9.03 -0.28
N ALA A 86 6.79 -9.39 0.64
CA ALA A 86 6.87 -8.94 2.02
C ALA A 86 8.19 -9.44 2.63
N SER A 87 9.08 -8.54 3.04
CA SER A 87 10.37 -8.87 3.65
C SER A 87 10.25 -9.42 5.08
N SER A 88 9.11 -9.96 5.51
CA SER A 88 8.95 -10.58 6.82
C SER A 88 8.06 -11.82 6.77
N LYS A 89 8.76 -12.97 6.72
CA LYS A 89 8.42 -14.34 7.13
C LYS A 89 7.04 -14.93 6.75
N ASN A 90 7.16 -16.05 6.03
CA ASN A 90 6.31 -17.25 6.00
C ASN A 90 5.01 -17.26 5.17
N GLU A 91 5.14 -17.92 4.02
CA GLU A 91 4.25 -18.95 3.48
C GLU A 91 2.71 -18.73 3.50
N LYS A 92 2.17 -18.62 2.27
CA LYS A 92 0.94 -19.24 1.72
C LYS A 92 -0.17 -18.30 1.23
N LYS A 93 -0.60 -18.72 0.03
CA LYS A 93 -1.86 -18.49 -0.72
C LYS A 93 -1.96 -17.16 -1.49
N LYS A 94 -1.94 -17.17 -2.83
CA LYS A 94 -2.95 -17.76 -3.75
C LYS A 94 -4.28 -17.02 -3.65
N GLN A 95 -4.40 -15.86 -4.31
CA GLN A 95 -5.56 -15.50 -5.14
C GLN A 95 -5.31 -14.17 -5.89
N LEU A 96 -4.44 -14.20 -6.90
CA LEU A 96 -4.45 -13.13 -7.91
C LEU A 96 -5.81 -13.20 -8.59
N HIS A 97 -6.67 -12.23 -8.26
CA HIS A 97 -8.01 -12.10 -8.80
C HIS A 97 -7.91 -11.94 -10.32
N LYS A 98 -8.08 -13.04 -11.06
CA LYS A 98 -8.58 -12.99 -12.42
C LYS A 98 -9.96 -12.33 -12.35
N ARG A 99 -10.06 -11.05 -12.68
CA ARG A 99 -11.31 -10.52 -13.25
C ARG A 99 -11.45 -11.12 -14.64
N VAL A 100 -11.96 -12.36 -14.70
CA VAL A 100 -12.62 -12.85 -15.90
C VAL A 100 -14.00 -12.21 -15.89
N ILE A 101 -14.18 -11.17 -16.68
CA ILE A 101 -15.50 -10.85 -17.22
C ILE A 101 -15.42 -11.26 -18.68
N HIS A 102 -15.61 -12.56 -18.94
CA HIS A 102 -15.98 -13.03 -20.27
C HIS A 102 -17.39 -12.47 -20.51
N TYR A 103 -17.51 -11.44 -21.35
CA TYR A 103 -18.80 -11.09 -21.91
C TYR A 103 -19.02 -12.01 -23.11
N ASN A 104 -20.09 -12.80 -23.00
CA ASN A 104 -20.57 -13.70 -24.03
C ASN A 104 -21.42 -12.89 -25.02
N VAL A 105 -21.00 -12.81 -26.28
CA VAL A 105 -21.83 -12.61 -27.49
C VAL A 105 -21.18 -13.38 -28.62
#